data_AF-A0A7W5MJF7-F1
#
_entry.id   AF-A0A7W5MJF7-F1
#
_cell.length_a   1.000
_cell.length_b   1.000
_cell.length_c   1.000
_cell.angle_alpha   90.00
_cell.angle_beta   90.00
_cell.angle_gamma   90.00
#
_symmetry.space_group_name_H-M   'P 1'
#
loop_
_entity.id
_entity.type
_entity.pdbx_description
1 polymer ?
#
loop_
_entity_poly.entity_id
_entity_poly.type
_entity_poly.pdbx_seq_one_letter_code
_entity_poly.pdbx_strand_id
1 'polypeptide(L)' 'MSAPESDEMADATFAAAATRLAGLAALALGWRPDEFWRATPAELAAPGEALAPERPPPPGAALRARLQEMFPDG' A
#
# COMPACT_ATOMS: atom_id res chain seq x y z
N MET A 1 -12.10 25.72 -16.66
CA MET A 1 -11.80 25.10 -15.36
C MET A 1 -11.35 23.69 -15.68
N SER A 2 -10.05 23.51 -15.94
CA SER A 2 -9.50 22.18 -16.25
C SER A 2 -9.72 21.27 -15.06
N ALA A 3 -10.16 20.04 -15.32
CA ALA A 3 -10.17 19.00 -14.29
C ALA A 3 -8.74 18.81 -13.76
N PRO A 4 -8.54 18.58 -12.45
CA PRO A 4 -7.24 18.18 -11.95
C PRO A 4 -6.76 16.96 -12.75
N GLU A 5 -5.49 16.98 -13.16
CA GLU A 5 -4.86 15.87 -13.88
C GLU A 5 -5.04 14.60 -13.04
N SER A 6 -5.46 13.50 -13.68
CA SER A 6 -5.92 12.28 -13.00
C SER A 6 -4.92 11.71 -11.98
N ASP A 7 -3.64 12.03 -12.13
CA ASP A 7 -2.55 11.65 -11.24
C ASP A 7 -2.63 12.35 -9.87
N GLU A 8 -3.01 13.63 -9.83
CA GLU A 8 -3.16 14.41 -8.59
C GLU A 8 -4.35 13.90 -7.75
N MET A 9 -5.41 13.43 -8.40
CA MET A 9 -6.55 12.77 -7.76
C MET A 9 -6.19 11.37 -7.24
N ALA A 10 -5.37 10.61 -7.97
CA ALA A 10 -4.89 9.30 -7.55
C ALA A 10 -3.97 9.41 -6.31
N ASP A 11 -3.04 10.35 -6.32
CA ASP A 11 -2.13 10.61 -5.19
C ASP A 11 -2.89 11.04 -3.93
N ALA A 12 -3.90 11.91 -4.07
CA ALA A 12 -4.78 12.28 -2.97
C ALA A 12 -5.51 11.07 -2.35
N THR A 13 -5.86 10.06 -3.15
CA THR A 13 -6.49 8.82 -2.65
C THR A 13 -5.50 7.84 -2.03
N PHE A 14 -4.32 7.65 -2.62
CA PHE A 14 -3.29 6.77 -2.07
C PHE A 14 -2.76 7.31 -0.74
N ALA A 15 -2.37 8.58 -0.68
CA ALA A 15 -1.83 9.20 0.54
C ALA A 15 -2.85 9.15 1.68
N ALA A 16 -4.13 9.40 1.40
CA ALA A 16 -5.20 9.30 2.39
C ALA A 16 -5.39 7.86 2.88
N ALA A 17 -5.40 6.88 1.97
CA ALA A 17 -5.53 5.47 2.32
C ALA A 17 -4.31 4.96 3.13
N ALA A 18 -3.10 5.31 2.71
CA ALA A 18 -1.86 4.97 3.40
C ALA A 18 -1.83 5.55 4.82
N THR A 19 -2.23 6.82 4.97
CA THR A 19 -2.32 7.48 6.29
C THR A 19 -3.32 6.78 7.21
N ARG A 20 -4.51 6.45 6.68
CA ARG A 20 -5.53 5.70 7.43
C ARG A 20 -5.00 4.33 7.87
N LEU A 21 -4.36 3.60 6.96
CA LEU A 21 -3.83 2.27 7.24
C LEU A 21 -2.69 2.31 8.27
N ALA A 22 -1.78 3.27 8.16
CA ALA A 22 -0.70 3.48 9.12
C ALA A 22 -1.26 3.73 10.54
N GLY A 23 -2.29 4.57 10.67
CA GLY A 23 -2.97 4.80 11.94
C GLY A 23 -3.62 3.53 12.51
N LEU A 24 -4.29 2.74 11.66
CA LEU A 24 -4.90 1.47 12.08
C LEU A 24 -3.85 0.45 12.54
N ALA A 25 -2.73 0.34 11.84
CA ALA A 25 -1.63 -0.55 12.20
C ALA A 25 -1.00 -0.15 13.55
N ALA A 26 -0.73 1.14 13.76
CA ALA A 26 -0.20 1.63 15.03
C ALA A 26 -1.16 1.36 16.21
N LEU A 27 -2.47 1.58 16.02
CA LEU A 27 -3.49 1.29 17.04
C LEU A 27 -3.60 -0.20 17.36
N ALA A 28 -3.58 -1.07 16.34
CA ALA A 28 -3.67 -2.51 16.53
C ALA A 28 -2.46 -3.09 17.28
N LEU A 29 -1.28 -2.51 17.09
CA LEU A 29 -0.03 -2.94 17.71
C LEU A 29 0.30 -2.21 19.01
N GLY A 30 -0.49 -1.19 19.38
CA GLY A 30 -0.24 -0.37 20.56
C GLY A 30 1.01 0.50 20.47
N TRP A 31 1.48 0.80 19.24
CA TRP A 31 2.69 1.58 19.01
C TRP A 31 2.44 3.08 19.12
N ARG A 32 3.38 3.77 19.76
CA ARG A 32 3.53 5.22 19.64
C ARG A 32 4.03 5.59 18.24
N PRO A 33 3.84 6.84 17.79
CA PRO A 33 4.31 7.27 16.47
C PRO A 33 5.79 6.98 16.21
N ASP A 34 6.67 7.19 17.19
CA ASP A 34 8.11 6.93 17.05
C ASP A 34 8.44 5.43 16.89
N GLU A 35 7.64 4.55 17.49
CA GLU A 35 7.80 3.10 17.34
C GLU A 35 7.37 2.65 15.95
N PHE A 36 6.24 3.18 15.45
CA PHE A 36 5.78 2.93 14.08
C PHE A 36 6.82 3.36 13.03
N TRP A 37 7.38 4.57 13.16
CA TRP A 37 8.34 5.08 12.18
C TRP A 37 9.70 4.40 12.21
N ARG A 38 10.04 3.70 13.31
CA ARG A 38 11.26 2.89 13.42
C ARG A 38 11.07 1.44 12.99
N ALA A 39 9.82 0.96 12.93
CA ALA A 39 9.52 -0.39 12.52
C ALA A 39 9.93 -0.62 11.06
N THR A 40 10.48 -1.80 10.80
CA THR A 40 10.81 -2.25 9.44
C THR A 40 9.54 -2.68 8.70
N PRO A 41 9.55 -2.68 7.35
CA PRO A 41 8.42 -3.21 6.58
C PRO A 41 8.08 -4.67 6.90
N ALA A 42 9.08 -5.49 7.26
CA ALA A 42 8.86 -6.88 7.65
C ALA A 42 8.14 -6.99 9.00
N GLU A 43 8.51 -6.16 9.98
CA GLU A 43 7.83 -6.11 11.28
C GLU A 43 6.39 -5.60 11.16
N LEU A 44 6.14 -4.65 10.24
CA LEU A 44 4.79 -4.18 9.93
C LEU A 44 3.92 -5.24 9.24
N ALA A 45 4.52 -6.12 8.43
CA ALA A 45 3.80 -7.18 7.72
C ALA A 45 3.48 -8.39 8.59
N ALA A 46 4.32 -8.69 9.59
CA ALA A 46 4.20 -9.89 10.42
C ALA A 46 2.83 -10.11 11.08
N PRO A 47 2.11 -9.09 11.62
CA PRO A 47 0.77 -9.26 12.16
C PRO A 47 -0.25 -9.68 11.09
N GLY A 48 -0.13 -9.13 9.87
CA GLY A 48 -0.97 -9.50 8.74
C GLY A 48 -0.73 -10.95 8.30
N GLU A 49 0.53 -11.38 8.25
CA GLU A 49 0.89 -12.77 7.93
C GLU A 49 0.40 -13.76 8.99
N ALA A 50 0.37 -13.36 10.27
CA ALA A 50 -0.16 -14.19 11.34
C ALA A 50 -1.69 -14.37 11.26
N LEU A 51 -2.42 -13.34 10.80
CA LEU A 51 -3.89 -13.34 10.70
C LEU A 51 -4.40 -13.92 9.38
N ALA A 52 -3.63 -13.77 8.30
CA ALA A 52 -3.96 -14.23 6.96
C ALA A 52 -2.72 -14.89 6.32
N PRO A 53 -2.43 -16.17 6.65
CA PRO A 53 -1.22 -16.85 6.18
C PRO A 53 -1.24 -17.11 4.67
N GLU A 54 -2.41 -17.12 4.04
CA GLU A 54 -2.54 -17.30 2.60
C GLU A 54 -2.47 -15.95 1.88
N ARG A 55 -1.33 -15.68 1.26
CA ARG A 55 -1.17 -14.55 0.33
C ARG A 55 -1.18 -15.09 -1.10
N PRO A 56 -2.01 -14.55 -2.01
CA PRO A 56 -1.94 -14.93 -3.41
C PRO A 56 -0.53 -14.64 -3.95
N PRO A 57 0.01 -15.51 -4.83
CA PRO A 57 1.32 -15.28 -5.42
C PRO A 57 1.31 -13.96 -6.20
N PRO A 58 2.45 -13.24 -6.24
CA PRO A 58 2.55 -12.06 -7.08
C PRO A 58 2.22 -12.42 -8.54
N PRO A 59 1.63 -11.48 -9.31
CA PRO A 59 1.26 -11.74 -10.69
C PRO A 59 2.47 -12.19 -11.51
N GLY A 60 2.29 -13.26 -12.27
CA GLY A 60 3.35 -13.81 -13.12
C GLY A 60 3.79 -12.84 -14.21
N ALA A 61 4.97 -13.09 -14.80
CA ALA A 61 5.58 -12.22 -15.79
C ALA A 61 4.66 -11.91 -16.99
N ALA A 62 3.88 -12.89 -17.46
CA ALA A 62 2.96 -12.70 -18.58
C ALA A 62 1.83 -11.71 -18.25
N LEU A 63 1.24 -11.81 -17.04
CA LEU A 63 0.20 -10.89 -16.60
C LEU A 63 0.77 -9.49 -16.40
N ARG A 64 1.96 -9.37 -15.78
CA ARG A 64 2.64 -8.08 -15.64
C ARG A 64 2.92 -7.41 -16.98
N ALA A 65 3.46 -8.14 -17.96
CA ALA A 65 3.71 -7.60 -19.29
C ALA A 65 2.43 -7.09 -19.96
N ARG A 66 1.32 -7.84 -19.83
CA ARG A 66 0.01 -7.40 -20.32
C ARG A 66 -0.49 -6.14 -19.63
N LEU A 67 -0.31 -6.03 -18.32
CA LEU A 67 -0.69 -4.82 -17.57
C LEU A 67 0.15 -3.61 -18.00
N GLN A 68 1.45 -3.78 -18.23
CA GLN A 68 2.34 -2.71 -18.72
C GLN A 68 2.00 -2.25 -20.15
N GLU A 69 1.58 -3.17 -21.04
CA GLU A 69 1.05 -2.83 -22.37
C GLU A 69 -0.28 -2.05 -22.28
N MET A 70 -1.16 -2.44 -21.36
CA MET A 70 -2.50 -1.85 -21.20
C MET A 70 -2.47 -0.49 -20.49
N PHE A 71 -1.53 -0.30 -19.56
CA PHE A 71 -1.37 0.90 -18.75
C PHE A 71 0.10 1.34 -18.83
N PRO A 72 0.52 1.99 -19.92
CA PRO A 72 1.86 2.52 -20.03
C PRO A 72 2.04 3.64 -19.00
N ASP A 73 3.07 3.50 -18.16
CA ASP A 73 3.49 4.57 -17.26
C ASP A 73 4.02 5.72 -18.15
N GLY A 74 3.35 6.89 -18.07
CA GLY A 74 3.61 8.07 -18.90
C GLY A 74 4.93 8.78 -18.62
#